data_AF-A0A8T2R7X2-F1
#
_entry.id   AF-A0A8T2R7X2-F1
#
_cell.length_a   1.000
_cell.length_b   1.000
_cell.length_c   1.000
_cell.angle_alpha   90.00
_cell.angle_beta   90.00
_cell.angle_gamma   90.00
#
_symmetry.space_group_name_H-M   'P 1'
#
loop_
_entity.id
_entity.type
_entity.pdbx_description
1 polymer ?
#
loop_
_entity_poly.entity_id
_entity_poly.type
_entity_poly.pdbx_seq_one_letter_code
_entity_poly.pdbx_strand_id
1 'polypeptide(L)'
;MELGALERVEACEEFVEGVASTDVRISDAVWVRIFRPQVIPSGKGDEEVARPVILHVSVSYRLAPQHRLPAAYQDVALAVDWLVQQAKRQQHEKECHPWLRSEFADFTNCFLAGESAGAAIVLKVARDAAEAGCLSSYIPLRIIGLLLVDPGFHSEQKRTSMVDEDLGMQTNKLYDVALPEGETLDYPPVNPLHSSAPSLEPLSNYPHILITISDKDFRYDMTMEFYQRVNSFCSHVQLFVTADKGHVFHLFDPLSPQAETLMLQLASFIQACTTR
;
A
#
# COMPACT_ATOMS: atom_id res chain seq x y z
N MET A 1 -1.40 -13.20 -19.65
CA MET A 1 -0.73 -13.91 -18.54
C MET A 1 -1.85 -14.42 -17.64
N GLU A 2 -2.03 -15.73 -17.50
CA GLU A 2 -2.80 -16.23 -16.36
C GLU A 2 -2.04 -15.76 -15.12
N LEU A 3 -2.69 -14.97 -14.25
CA LEU A 3 -2.24 -14.82 -12.88
C LEU A 3 -2.32 -16.25 -12.30
N GLY A 4 -1.23 -17.01 -12.47
CA GLY A 4 -1.11 -18.35 -11.94
C GLY A 4 -1.53 -18.28 -10.49
N ALA A 5 -2.47 -19.13 -10.10
CA ALA A 5 -3.06 -19.10 -8.76
C ALA A 5 -1.92 -19.04 -7.75
N LEU A 6 -1.66 -17.85 -7.19
CA LEU A 6 -0.70 -17.68 -6.12
C LEU A 6 -1.19 -18.61 -5.02
N GLU A 7 -0.37 -19.62 -4.74
CA GLU A 7 -0.70 -20.63 -3.75
C GLU A 7 -0.94 -19.91 -2.42
N ARG A 8 -2.14 -20.06 -1.86
CA ARG A 8 -2.44 -19.46 -0.57
C ARG A 8 -1.67 -20.22 0.49
N VAL A 9 -0.81 -19.51 1.21
CA VAL A 9 -0.08 -20.06 2.36
C VAL A 9 -0.87 -19.76 3.64
N GLU A 10 -0.99 -20.74 4.53
CA GLU A 10 -1.60 -20.53 5.85
C GLU A 10 -0.71 -19.64 6.73
N ALA A 11 -1.31 -18.97 7.72
CA ALA A 11 -0.51 -18.23 8.70
C ALA A 11 0.31 -19.22 9.56
N CYS A 12 1.55 -18.86 9.86
CA CYS A 12 2.46 -19.66 10.69
C CYS A 12 3.00 -18.82 11.85
N GLU A 13 2.65 -19.19 13.09
CA GLU A 13 3.14 -18.49 14.29
C GLU A 13 4.61 -18.79 14.61
N GLU A 14 5.18 -19.83 14.00
CA GLU A 14 6.62 -20.12 14.05
C GLU A 14 7.38 -19.22 13.05
N PHE A 15 8.61 -18.85 13.40
CA PHE A 15 9.45 -18.06 12.50
C PHE A 15 10.00 -18.93 11.37
N VAL A 16 9.60 -18.62 10.14
CA VAL A 16 10.14 -19.20 8.91
C VAL A 16 10.93 -18.09 8.21
N GLU A 17 12.22 -18.35 7.97
CA GLU A 17 13.15 -17.35 7.39
C GLU A 17 13.12 -16.00 8.12
N GLY A 18 12.93 -16.04 9.45
CA GLY A 18 12.91 -14.85 10.30
C GLY A 18 11.59 -14.06 10.28
N VAL A 19 10.50 -14.59 9.72
CA VAL A 19 9.16 -13.97 9.78
C VAL A 19 8.13 -14.96 10.29
N ALA A 20 7.27 -14.52 11.20
CA ALA A 20 6.09 -15.26 11.64
C ALA A 20 4.82 -14.49 11.25
N SER A 21 3.67 -15.15 11.21
CA SER A 21 2.39 -14.53 10.85
C SER A 21 1.20 -15.09 11.62
N THR A 22 0.17 -14.26 11.77
CA THR A 22 -1.12 -14.65 12.37
C THR A 22 -2.28 -13.97 11.64
N ASP A 23 -3.38 -14.69 11.48
CA ASP A 23 -4.63 -14.15 10.92
C ASP A 23 -5.54 -13.61 12.03
N VAL A 24 -6.12 -12.44 11.82
CA VAL A 24 -7.05 -11.80 12.75
C VAL A 24 -8.31 -11.39 12.00
N ARG A 25 -9.45 -11.89 12.46
CA ARG A 25 -10.76 -11.47 11.94
C ARG A 25 -11.13 -10.12 12.53
N ILE A 26 -11.32 -9.10 11.69
CA ILE A 26 -11.68 -7.74 12.13
C ILE A 26 -13.16 -7.40 11.87
N SER A 27 -13.83 -8.17 11.01
CA SER A 27 -15.29 -8.14 10.83
C SER A 27 -15.80 -9.46 10.26
N ASP A 28 -17.10 -9.53 9.94
CA ASP A 28 -17.65 -10.75 9.35
C ASP A 28 -17.02 -11.12 8.00
N ALA A 29 -16.59 -10.11 7.23
CA ALA A 29 -16.10 -10.28 5.88
C ALA A 29 -14.61 -9.91 5.69
N VAL A 30 -13.96 -9.28 6.68
CA VAL A 30 -12.60 -8.75 6.55
C VAL A 30 -11.68 -9.36 7.61
N TRP A 31 -10.51 -9.79 7.14
CA TRP A 31 -9.45 -10.35 7.95
C TRP A 31 -8.16 -9.58 7.64
N VAL A 32 -7.25 -9.54 8.60
CA VAL A 32 -5.89 -9.05 8.38
C VAL A 32 -4.90 -10.14 8.74
N ARG A 33 -3.81 -10.22 8.00
CA ARG A 33 -2.64 -11.01 8.38
C ARG A 33 -1.58 -10.09 8.92
N ILE A 34 -1.14 -10.35 10.16
CA ILE A 34 -0.03 -9.64 10.77
C ILE A 34 1.22 -10.46 10.50
N PHE A 35 2.23 -9.86 9.88
CA PHE A 35 3.57 -10.41 9.71
C PHE A 35 4.53 -9.72 10.67
N ARG A 36 5.22 -10.51 11.49
CA ARG A 36 6.19 -10.02 12.47
C ARG A 36 7.58 -10.57 12.14
N PRO A 37 8.56 -9.69 11.83
CA PRO A 37 9.94 -10.11 11.71
C PRO A 37 10.53 -10.50 13.08
N GLN A 38 11.48 -11.42 13.06
CA GLN A 38 12.25 -11.81 14.23
C GLN A 38 13.20 -10.66 14.59
N VAL A 39 13.10 -10.19 15.84
CA VAL A 39 14.06 -9.22 16.36
C VAL A 39 15.28 -9.98 16.87
N ILE A 40 16.34 -10.02 16.07
CA ILE A 40 17.63 -10.57 16.48
C ILE A 40 18.45 -9.41 17.08
N PRO A 41 18.82 -9.46 18.38
CA PRO A 41 19.68 -8.44 18.96
C PRO A 41 21.01 -8.41 18.19
N SER A 42 21.42 -7.24 17.71
CA SER A 42 22.73 -7.11 17.05
C SER A 42 23.83 -7.53 18.03
N GLY A 43 24.58 -8.56 17.65
CA GLY A 43 25.82 -8.89 18.35
C GLY A 43 26.75 -7.67 18.28
N LYS A 44 27.42 -7.34 19.40
CA LYS A 44 28.46 -6.31 19.39
C LYS A 44 29.56 -6.74 18.41
N GLY A 45 29.60 -6.19 17.19
CA GLY A 45 30.71 -6.46 16.28
C GLY A 45 30.50 -6.11 14.81
N ASP A 46 29.29 -6.23 14.27
CA ASP A 46 29.10 -6.08 12.82
C ASP A 46 28.50 -4.71 12.49
N GLU A 47 29.24 -3.90 11.72
CA GLU A 47 28.80 -2.67 11.05
C GLU A 47 27.81 -2.99 9.90
N GLU A 48 26.88 -3.91 10.12
CA GLU A 48 25.77 -4.11 9.21
C GLU A 48 24.77 -2.97 9.48
N VAL A 49 24.47 -2.17 8.46
CA VAL A 49 23.41 -1.15 8.54
C VAL A 49 22.13 -1.86 8.98
N ALA A 50 21.72 -1.66 10.22
CA ALA A 50 20.56 -2.34 10.79
C ALA A 50 19.34 -2.10 9.88
N ARG A 51 18.84 -3.17 9.26
CA ARG A 51 17.61 -3.11 8.46
C ARG A 51 16.45 -2.76 9.40
N PRO A 52 15.52 -1.88 9.00
CA PRO A 52 14.38 -1.54 9.84
C PRO A 52 13.55 -2.80 10.12
N VAL A 53 13.18 -2.99 11.38
CA VAL A 53 12.23 -4.03 11.78
C VAL A 53 10.82 -3.48 11.52
N ILE A 54 10.18 -3.96 10.45
CA ILE A 54 8.86 -3.49 10.01
C ILE A 54 7.82 -4.56 10.32
N LEU A 55 6.85 -4.25 11.17
CA LEU A 55 5.65 -5.05 11.34
C LEU A 55 4.66 -4.71 10.22
N HIS A 56 4.18 -5.72 9.51
CA HIS A 56 3.29 -5.54 8.36
C HIS A 56 1.90 -6.11 8.66
N VAL A 57 0.86 -5.31 8.42
CA VAL A 57 -0.55 -5.74 8.55
C VAL A 57 -1.19 -5.73 7.16
N SER A 58 -1.31 -6.92 6.56
CA SER A 58 -1.88 -7.10 5.23
C SER A 58 -3.39 -7.28 5.30
N VAL A 59 -4.16 -6.45 4.59
CA VAL A 59 -5.63 -6.47 4.63
C VAL A 59 -6.18 -7.41 3.56
N SER A 60 -6.95 -8.41 3.96
CA SER A 60 -7.72 -9.27 3.04
C SER A 60 -9.05 -8.60 2.71
N TYR A 61 -9.01 -7.60 1.83
CA TYR A 61 -10.21 -6.89 1.36
C TYR A 61 -11.02 -7.75 0.36
N ARG A 62 -12.32 -7.49 0.26
CA ARG A 62 -13.21 -8.20 -0.65
C ARG A 62 -12.88 -7.91 -2.11
N LEU A 63 -12.86 -8.96 -2.92
CA LEU A 63 -12.47 -8.88 -4.34
C LEU A 63 -13.68 -8.79 -5.27
N ALA A 64 -13.46 -8.10 -6.38
CA ALA A 64 -14.31 -8.17 -7.56
C ALA A 64 -14.13 -9.52 -8.27
N PRO A 65 -15.14 -10.02 -9.02
CA PRO A 65 -16.45 -9.40 -9.32
C PRO A 65 -17.48 -9.50 -8.19
N GLN A 66 -17.26 -10.38 -7.20
CA GLN A 66 -18.27 -10.68 -6.18
C GLN A 66 -18.61 -9.45 -5.33
N HIS A 67 -17.62 -8.58 -5.12
CA HIS A 67 -17.76 -7.33 -4.41
C HIS A 67 -17.07 -6.22 -5.23
N ARG A 68 -17.84 -5.59 -6.14
CA ARG A 68 -17.41 -4.38 -6.85
C ARG A 68 -17.01 -3.27 -5.87
N LEU A 69 -16.23 -2.31 -6.36
CA LEU A 69 -15.97 -1.06 -5.66
C LEU A 69 -17.32 -0.40 -5.27
N PRO A 70 -17.42 0.19 -4.07
CA PRO A 70 -16.34 0.59 -3.17
C PRO A 70 -15.99 -0.43 -2.07
N ALA A 71 -16.36 -1.72 -2.19
CA ALA A 71 -16.15 -2.71 -1.12
C ALA A 71 -14.70 -2.77 -0.60
N ALA A 72 -13.72 -2.81 -1.50
CA ALA A 72 -12.31 -2.82 -1.14
C ALA A 72 -11.86 -1.55 -0.37
N TYR A 73 -12.38 -0.38 -0.74
CA TYR A 73 -12.09 0.88 -0.04
C TYR A 73 -12.64 0.87 1.38
N GLN A 74 -13.87 0.37 1.55
CA GLN A 74 -14.52 0.23 2.86
C GLN A 74 -13.78 -0.75 3.76
N ASP A 75 -13.29 -1.86 3.20
CA ASP A 75 -12.57 -2.89 3.97
C ASP A 75 -11.21 -2.38 4.46
N VAL A 76 -10.48 -1.63 3.63
CA VAL A 76 -9.21 -1.01 4.05
C VAL A 76 -9.44 0.12 5.05
N ALA A 77 -10.46 0.97 4.87
CA ALA A 77 -10.82 1.98 5.87
C ALA A 77 -11.18 1.34 7.21
N LEU A 78 -11.95 0.24 7.20
CA LEU A 78 -12.28 -0.55 8.39
C LEU A 78 -11.03 -1.12 9.08
N ALA A 79 -10.04 -1.59 8.30
CA ALA A 79 -8.78 -2.06 8.86
C ALA A 79 -7.96 -0.94 9.52
N VAL A 80 -7.97 0.27 8.95
CA VAL A 80 -7.36 1.46 9.57
C VAL A 80 -8.06 1.79 10.89
N ASP A 81 -9.40 1.81 10.91
CA ASP A 81 -10.18 2.06 12.12
C ASP A 81 -9.91 1.00 13.19
N TRP A 82 -9.78 -0.28 12.80
CA TRP A 82 -9.40 -1.35 13.70
C TRP A 82 -8.01 -1.12 14.30
N LEU A 83 -7.01 -0.72 13.50
CA LEU A 83 -5.67 -0.37 14.00
C LEU A 83 -5.70 0.83 14.96
N VAL A 84 -6.54 1.83 14.71
CA VAL A 84 -6.75 2.96 15.64
C VAL A 84 -7.26 2.45 16.99
N GLN A 85 -8.19 1.47 17.00
CA GLN A 85 -8.65 0.85 18.25
C GLN A 85 -7.55 0.03 18.93
N GLN A 86 -6.72 -0.69 18.17
CA GLN A 86 -5.56 -1.41 18.74
C GLN A 86 -4.57 -0.44 19.39
N ALA A 87 -4.30 0.70 18.75
CA ALA A 87 -3.43 1.74 19.27
C ALA A 87 -3.95 2.34 20.59
N LYS A 88 -5.26 2.60 20.68
CA LYS A 88 -5.91 3.05 21.94
C LYS A 88 -5.82 1.99 23.04
N ARG A 89 -6.03 0.72 22.70
CA ARG A 89 -5.92 -0.41 23.65
C ARG A 89 -4.49 -0.67 24.10
N GLN A 90 -3.49 -0.37 23.26
CA GLN A 90 -2.07 -0.50 23.60
C GLN A 90 -1.71 0.36 24.81
N GLN A 91 -2.32 1.55 24.94
CA GLN A 91 -2.14 2.44 26.11
C GLN A 91 -2.67 1.84 27.42
N HIS A 92 -3.51 0.80 27.36
CA HIS A 92 -4.11 0.12 28.52
C HIS A 92 -3.61 -1.34 28.69
N GLU A 93 -2.63 -1.78 27.87
CA GLU A 93 -1.89 -3.07 27.81
C GLU A 93 -2.70 -4.40 27.80
N LYS A 94 -3.84 -4.50 28.48
CA LYS A 94 -4.59 -5.75 28.69
C LYS A 94 -5.56 -6.11 27.57
N GLU A 95 -5.84 -5.20 26.64
CA GLU A 95 -6.86 -5.40 25.59
C GLU A 95 -6.32 -5.33 24.15
N CYS A 96 -5.03 -5.01 23.98
CA CYS A 96 -4.39 -4.96 22.67
C CYS A 96 -4.04 -6.36 22.18
N HIS A 97 -4.15 -6.59 20.87
CA HIS A 97 -3.73 -7.85 20.25
C HIS A 97 -2.26 -8.14 20.61
N PRO A 98 -1.89 -9.38 21.02
CA PRO A 98 -0.54 -9.67 21.52
C PRO A 98 0.59 -9.30 20.56
N TRP A 99 0.34 -9.38 19.25
CA TRP A 99 1.30 -9.02 18.21
C TRP A 99 1.41 -7.52 17.92
N LEU A 100 0.51 -6.71 18.48
CA LEU A 100 0.47 -5.25 18.31
C LEU A 100 0.77 -4.50 19.62
N ARG A 101 1.35 -5.18 20.60
CA ARG A 101 1.83 -4.55 21.84
C ARG A 101 3.00 -3.61 21.58
N SER A 102 3.25 -2.71 22.52
CA SER A 102 4.29 -1.67 22.42
C SER A 102 5.71 -2.23 22.24
N GLU A 103 5.93 -3.49 22.62
CA GLU A 103 7.20 -4.20 22.39
C GLU A 103 7.47 -4.47 20.90
N PHE A 104 6.44 -4.49 20.06
CA PHE A 104 6.51 -4.91 18.65
C PHE A 104 5.96 -3.89 17.65
N ALA A 105 5.00 -3.06 18.05
CA ALA A 105 4.30 -2.14 17.17
C ALA A 105 4.36 -0.71 17.69
N ASP A 106 4.97 0.17 16.91
CA ASP A 106 4.95 1.61 17.12
C ASP A 106 3.85 2.26 16.26
N PHE A 107 2.73 2.60 16.90
CA PHE A 107 1.61 3.26 16.23
C PHE A 107 1.87 4.72 15.87
N THR A 108 2.99 5.32 16.29
CA THR A 108 3.34 6.71 15.97
C THR A 108 4.10 6.85 14.64
N ASN A 109 4.56 5.74 14.08
CA ASN A 109 5.36 5.65 12.85
C ASN A 109 4.69 4.72 11.81
N CYS A 110 3.41 4.94 11.50
CA CYS A 110 2.67 4.09 10.57
C CYS A 110 2.74 4.57 9.12
N PHE A 111 2.73 3.62 8.18
CA PHE A 111 2.62 3.88 6.74
C PHE A 111 1.41 3.12 6.19
N LEU A 112 0.72 3.71 5.20
CA LEU A 112 -0.16 2.95 4.32
C LEU A 112 0.60 2.60 3.04
N ALA A 113 0.58 1.33 2.68
CA ALA A 113 1.30 0.81 1.52
C ALA A 113 0.38 -0.05 0.66
N GLY A 114 0.57 0.02 -0.65
CA GLY A 114 -0.11 -0.89 -1.57
C GLY A 114 0.56 -0.90 -2.93
N GLU A 115 0.47 -2.04 -3.61
CA GLU A 115 0.88 -2.17 -5.01
C GLU A 115 -0.31 -2.25 -5.96
N SER A 116 -0.16 -1.75 -7.19
CA SER A 116 -1.18 -1.88 -8.25
C SER A 116 -2.57 -1.41 -7.77
N ALA A 117 -3.61 -2.25 -7.84
CA ALA A 117 -4.93 -1.92 -7.32
C ALA A 117 -4.91 -1.51 -5.83
N GLY A 118 -4.02 -2.11 -5.04
CA GLY A 118 -3.78 -1.75 -3.63
C GLY A 118 -3.30 -0.32 -3.45
N ALA A 119 -2.42 0.17 -4.33
CA ALA A 119 -1.97 1.57 -4.31
C ALA A 119 -3.13 2.55 -4.56
N ALA A 120 -4.04 2.21 -5.49
CA ALA A 120 -5.24 3.01 -5.74
C ALA A 120 -6.21 3.00 -4.56
N ILE A 121 -6.35 1.85 -3.88
CA ILE A 121 -7.13 1.74 -2.63
C ILE A 121 -6.53 2.60 -1.52
N VAL A 122 -5.22 2.50 -1.29
CA VAL A 122 -4.49 3.32 -0.31
C VAL A 122 -4.66 4.80 -0.61
N LEU A 123 -4.50 5.22 -1.88
CA LEU A 123 -4.70 6.61 -2.28
C LEU A 123 -6.11 7.09 -1.90
N LYS A 124 -7.15 6.31 -2.23
CA LYS A 124 -8.54 6.67 -1.93
C LYS A 124 -8.78 6.81 -0.43
N VAL A 125 -8.39 5.80 0.36
CA VAL A 125 -8.60 5.77 1.81
C VAL A 125 -7.81 6.89 2.49
N ALA A 126 -6.56 7.09 2.11
CA ALA A 126 -5.71 8.14 2.66
C ALA A 126 -6.27 9.53 2.36
N ARG A 127 -6.70 9.77 1.11
CA ARG A 127 -7.30 11.04 0.72
C ARG A 127 -8.58 11.33 1.51
N ASP A 128 -9.49 10.35 1.61
CA ASP A 128 -10.75 10.51 2.33
C ASP A 128 -10.53 10.79 3.82
N ALA A 129 -9.62 10.06 4.46
CA ALA A 129 -9.29 10.25 5.87
C ALA A 129 -8.71 11.65 6.13
N ALA A 130 -7.89 12.17 5.21
CA ALA A 130 -7.34 13.52 5.30
C ALA A 130 -8.42 14.59 5.07
N GLU A 131 -9.25 14.44 4.04
CA GLU A 131 -10.33 15.38 3.71
C GLU A 131 -11.39 15.48 4.82
N ALA A 132 -11.75 14.34 5.43
CA ALA A 132 -12.68 14.30 6.54
C ALA A 132 -12.09 14.78 7.88
N GLY A 133 -10.79 15.13 7.93
CA GLY A 133 -10.11 15.54 9.16
C GLY A 133 -9.90 14.40 10.17
N CYS A 134 -10.08 13.15 9.74
CA CYS A 134 -10.01 11.95 10.59
C CYS A 134 -8.62 11.70 11.18
N LEU A 135 -7.55 12.22 10.56
CA LEU A 135 -6.17 12.03 11.03
C LEU A 135 -5.97 12.47 12.49
N SER A 136 -6.69 13.49 12.94
CA SER A 136 -6.69 13.94 14.35
C SER A 136 -7.36 12.93 15.30
N SER A 137 -8.37 12.19 14.82
CA SER A 137 -9.13 11.19 15.57
C SER A 137 -8.44 9.83 15.63
N TYR A 138 -7.40 9.63 14.81
CA TYR A 138 -6.60 8.40 14.77
C TYR A 138 -5.63 8.29 15.94
N ILE A 139 -5.35 9.38 16.67
CA ILE A 139 -4.47 9.37 17.85
C ILE A 139 -4.89 8.24 18.82
N PRO A 140 -3.94 7.37 19.24
CA PRO A 140 -2.48 7.53 19.11
C PRO A 140 -1.86 7.02 17.80
N LEU A 141 -2.64 6.42 16.89
CA LEU A 141 -2.16 6.02 15.56
C LEU A 141 -1.86 7.25 14.69
N ARG A 142 -0.65 7.29 14.11
CA ARG A 142 -0.19 8.34 13.20
C ARG A 142 0.29 7.72 11.89
N ILE A 143 -0.44 7.98 10.81
CA ILE A 143 -0.01 7.65 9.45
C ILE A 143 0.91 8.78 8.98
N ILE A 144 2.22 8.51 9.00
CA ILE A 144 3.25 9.49 8.64
C ILE A 144 3.68 9.41 7.18
N GLY A 145 3.24 8.37 6.45
CA GLY A 145 3.50 8.32 5.02
C GLY A 145 2.69 7.31 4.23
N LEU A 146 2.80 7.46 2.91
CA LEU A 146 2.15 6.63 1.89
C LEU A 146 3.21 6.00 0.98
N LEU A 147 3.09 4.70 0.72
CA LEU A 147 3.93 3.96 -0.22
C LEU A 147 3.05 3.46 -1.37
N LEU A 148 3.17 4.09 -2.53
CA LEU A 148 2.37 3.78 -3.72
C LEU A 148 3.26 3.06 -4.74
N VAL A 149 3.16 1.73 -4.79
CA VAL A 149 4.06 0.89 -5.59
C VAL A 149 3.38 0.52 -6.91
N ASP A 150 3.98 0.90 -8.05
CA ASP A 150 3.45 0.69 -9.40
C ASP A 150 1.91 0.92 -9.47
N PRO A 151 1.41 2.14 -9.22
CA PRO A 151 0.00 2.35 -8.93
C PRO A 151 -0.94 1.92 -10.06
N GLY A 152 -2.02 1.20 -9.70
CA GLY A 152 -3.03 0.67 -10.61
C GLY A 152 -4.03 1.71 -11.11
N PHE A 153 -3.58 2.91 -11.50
CA PHE A 153 -4.44 3.95 -12.06
C PHE A 153 -4.87 3.61 -13.50
N HIS A 154 -6.07 4.00 -13.89
CA HIS A 154 -6.58 3.82 -15.26
C HIS A 154 -7.24 5.09 -15.78
N SER A 155 -7.43 5.14 -17.10
CA SER A 155 -8.20 6.16 -17.78
C SER A 155 -8.74 5.61 -19.09
N GLU A 156 -9.85 6.16 -19.57
CA GLU A 156 -10.33 5.92 -20.94
C GLU A 156 -9.38 6.52 -21.99
N GLN A 157 -8.61 7.55 -21.62
CA GLN A 157 -7.65 8.17 -22.51
C GLN A 157 -6.44 7.24 -22.73
N LYS A 158 -6.20 6.90 -24.00
CA LYS A 158 -4.96 6.21 -24.42
C LYS A 158 -3.73 7.07 -24.14
N ARG A 159 -2.67 6.44 -23.61
CA ARG A 159 -1.39 7.08 -23.27
C ARG A 159 -0.22 6.39 -24.00
N THR A 160 0.90 7.10 -24.18
CA THR A 160 2.06 6.64 -24.95
C THR A 160 2.70 5.38 -24.38
N SER A 161 2.78 5.30 -23.05
CA SER A 161 3.30 4.17 -22.27
C SER A 161 2.48 2.88 -22.42
N MET A 162 1.27 2.93 -23.01
CA MET A 162 0.50 1.73 -23.35
C MET A 162 1.07 1.03 -24.60
N VAL A 163 2.38 0.74 -24.58
CA VAL A 163 3.13 0.17 -25.72
C VAL A 163 2.73 -1.28 -25.99
N ASP A 164 2.32 -2.00 -24.94
CA ASP A 164 1.67 -3.31 -25.01
C ASP A 164 0.16 -3.12 -24.86
N GLU A 165 -0.50 -2.74 -25.97
CA GLU A 165 -1.95 -2.50 -25.99
C GLU A 165 -2.73 -3.74 -25.50
N ASP A 166 -2.24 -4.95 -25.76
CA ASP A 166 -2.91 -6.19 -25.36
C ASP A 166 -2.92 -6.36 -23.84
N LEU A 167 -1.79 -6.13 -23.15
CA LEU A 167 -1.71 -6.21 -21.69
C LEU A 167 -2.53 -5.10 -21.02
N GLY A 168 -2.45 -3.87 -21.54
CA GLY A 168 -3.25 -2.74 -21.06
C GLY A 168 -4.75 -3.01 -21.21
N MET A 169 -5.18 -3.48 -22.38
CA MET A 169 -6.59 -3.83 -22.64
C MET A 169 -7.09 -5.00 -21.78
N GLN A 170 -6.27 -6.03 -21.56
CA GLN A 170 -6.62 -7.14 -20.66
C GLN A 170 -6.83 -6.63 -19.23
N THR A 171 -5.97 -5.72 -18.77
CA THR A 171 -6.09 -5.18 -17.42
C THR A 171 -7.27 -4.22 -17.27
N ASN A 172 -7.55 -3.41 -18.30
CA ASN A 172 -8.75 -2.57 -18.36
C ASN A 172 -10.03 -3.42 -18.24
N LYS A 173 -10.09 -4.58 -18.91
CA LYS A 173 -11.23 -5.51 -18.79
C LYS A 173 -11.39 -6.10 -17.39
N LEU A 174 -10.31 -6.25 -16.63
CA LEU A 174 -10.41 -6.65 -15.21
C LEU A 174 -11.06 -5.55 -14.37
N TYR A 175 -10.91 -4.28 -14.75
CA TYR A 175 -11.59 -3.17 -14.09
C TYR A 175 -13.08 -3.09 -14.42
N ASP A 176 -13.54 -3.54 -15.60
CA ASP A 176 -14.98 -3.61 -15.94
C ASP A 176 -15.79 -4.40 -14.91
N VAL A 177 -15.19 -5.42 -14.30
CA VAL A 177 -15.83 -6.23 -13.28
C VAL A 177 -15.59 -5.72 -11.85
N ALA A 178 -14.64 -4.81 -11.66
CA ALA A 178 -14.33 -4.18 -10.38
C ALA A 178 -15.06 -2.87 -10.15
N LEU A 179 -15.28 -2.08 -11.20
CA LEU A 179 -15.96 -0.79 -11.14
C LEU A 179 -17.41 -0.94 -10.64
N PRO A 180 -18.00 0.11 -10.03
CA PRO A 180 -19.44 0.15 -9.82
C PRO A 180 -20.19 -0.01 -11.15
N GLU A 181 -21.42 -0.53 -11.11
CA GLU A 181 -22.20 -0.71 -12.33
C GLU A 181 -22.46 0.62 -13.05
N GLY A 182 -22.14 0.67 -14.33
CA GLY A 182 -22.31 1.86 -15.18
C GLY A 182 -21.15 2.86 -15.13
N GLU A 183 -20.14 2.63 -14.29
CA GLU A 183 -18.91 3.43 -14.26
C GLU A 183 -17.92 3.00 -15.34
N THR A 184 -16.98 3.88 -15.65
CA THR A 184 -15.92 3.70 -16.67
C THR A 184 -14.54 3.72 -16.03
N LEU A 185 -13.47 3.58 -16.81
CA LEU A 185 -12.10 3.71 -16.30
C LEU A 185 -11.79 5.11 -15.77
N ASP A 186 -12.61 6.12 -16.10
CA ASP A 186 -12.52 7.48 -15.55
C ASP A 186 -13.25 7.63 -14.20
N TYR A 187 -13.73 6.53 -13.60
CA TYR A 187 -14.23 6.52 -12.22
C TYR A 187 -13.18 7.12 -11.28
N PRO A 188 -13.48 8.18 -10.51
CA PRO A 188 -12.45 8.99 -9.83
C PRO A 188 -11.44 8.26 -8.94
N PRO A 189 -11.82 7.23 -8.16
CA PRO A 189 -10.87 6.44 -7.38
C PRO A 189 -9.87 5.63 -8.24
N VAL A 190 -10.21 5.36 -9.49
CA VAL A 190 -9.39 4.63 -10.46
C VAL A 190 -8.62 5.60 -11.36
N ASN A 191 -9.24 6.72 -11.73
CA ASN A 191 -8.61 7.84 -12.43
C ASN A 191 -8.48 9.08 -11.53
N PRO A 192 -7.45 9.18 -10.68
CA PRO A 192 -7.27 10.33 -9.79
C PRO A 192 -6.91 11.63 -10.51
N LEU A 193 -6.68 11.58 -11.84
CA LEU A 193 -6.33 12.73 -12.67
C LEU A 193 -7.51 13.22 -13.52
N HIS A 194 -8.64 12.52 -13.49
CA HIS A 194 -9.81 12.94 -14.23
C HIS A 194 -10.33 14.29 -13.70
N SER A 195 -10.91 15.12 -14.59
CA SER A 195 -11.40 16.45 -14.23
C SER A 195 -12.53 16.46 -13.19
N SER A 196 -13.32 15.37 -13.11
CA SER A 196 -14.33 15.17 -12.07
C SER A 196 -13.77 14.56 -10.79
N ALA A 197 -12.48 14.19 -10.77
CA ALA A 197 -11.89 13.59 -9.60
C ALA A 197 -11.76 14.61 -8.47
N PRO A 198 -12.04 14.19 -7.21
CA PRO A 198 -11.85 15.06 -6.06
C PRO A 198 -10.41 15.57 -5.93
N SER A 199 -10.22 16.75 -5.35
CA SER A 199 -8.89 17.37 -5.19
C SER A 199 -7.89 16.44 -4.51
N LEU A 200 -6.65 16.40 -4.99
CA LEU A 200 -5.54 15.66 -4.37
C LEU A 200 -4.84 16.44 -3.24
N GLU A 201 -5.19 17.72 -3.03
CA GLU A 201 -4.62 18.56 -1.96
C GLU A 201 -4.67 17.94 -0.55
N PRO A 202 -5.67 17.13 -0.15
CA PRO A 202 -5.66 16.46 1.15
C PRO A 202 -4.43 15.58 1.38
N LEU A 203 -3.73 15.13 0.33
CA LEU A 203 -2.50 14.37 0.47
C LEU A 203 -1.35 15.16 1.11
N SER A 204 -1.42 16.50 1.10
CA SER A 204 -0.46 17.36 1.81
C SER A 204 -0.45 17.17 3.34
N ASN A 205 -1.45 16.48 3.89
CA ASN A 205 -1.48 16.10 5.31
C ASN A 205 -0.55 14.92 5.63
N TYR A 206 -0.02 14.21 4.63
CA TYR A 206 0.94 13.12 4.83
C TYR A 206 2.37 13.65 4.66
N PRO A 207 3.21 13.59 5.71
CA PRO A 207 4.56 14.13 5.67
C PRO A 207 5.48 13.50 4.63
N HIS A 208 5.26 12.21 4.31
CA HIS A 208 6.14 11.44 3.45
C HIS A 208 5.36 10.62 2.42
N ILE A 209 5.61 10.83 1.13
CA ILE A 209 5.03 10.02 0.07
C ILE A 209 6.15 9.43 -0.77
N LEU A 210 6.16 8.11 -0.94
CA LEU A 210 6.99 7.42 -1.91
C LEU A 210 6.10 6.85 -3.01
N ILE A 211 6.44 7.17 -4.25
CA ILE A 211 5.83 6.60 -5.44
C ILE A 211 6.90 5.79 -6.15
N THR A 212 6.61 4.54 -6.49
CA THR A 212 7.49 3.75 -7.37
C THR A 212 6.77 3.45 -8.67
N ILE A 213 7.51 3.39 -9.76
CA ILE A 213 6.97 2.99 -11.06
C ILE A 213 8.03 2.26 -11.86
N SER A 214 7.64 1.26 -12.64
CA SER A 214 8.54 0.60 -13.58
C SER A 214 8.49 1.28 -14.95
N ASP A 215 9.62 1.47 -15.62
CA ASP A 215 9.73 2.28 -16.85
C ASP A 215 9.01 1.68 -18.07
N LYS A 216 8.73 0.37 -18.05
CA LYS A 216 7.92 -0.33 -19.05
C LYS A 216 6.52 -0.66 -18.54
N ASP A 217 6.11 -0.08 -17.42
CA ASP A 217 4.72 -0.17 -16.97
C ASP A 217 3.81 0.57 -17.95
N PHE A 218 2.71 -0.06 -18.37
CA PHE A 218 1.71 0.57 -19.24
C PHE A 218 0.97 1.74 -18.57
N ARG A 219 1.17 1.93 -17.26
CA ARG A 219 0.68 3.06 -16.46
C ARG A 219 1.75 4.11 -16.18
N TYR A 220 2.93 4.01 -16.80
CA TYR A 220 4.06 4.90 -16.54
C TYR A 220 3.69 6.37 -16.71
N ASP A 221 3.14 6.78 -17.85
CA ASP A 221 2.83 8.20 -18.10
C ASP A 221 1.81 8.74 -17.10
N MET A 222 0.82 7.93 -16.74
CA MET A 222 -0.22 8.32 -15.80
C MET A 222 0.34 8.49 -14.39
N THR A 223 1.20 7.57 -13.96
CA THR A 223 1.88 7.67 -12.66
C THR A 223 2.84 8.85 -12.62
N MET A 224 3.55 9.14 -13.72
CA MET A 224 4.44 10.30 -13.82
C MET A 224 3.66 11.63 -13.75
N GLU A 225 2.52 11.73 -14.43
CA GLU A 225 1.64 12.90 -14.33
C GLU A 225 1.08 13.07 -12.91
N PHE A 226 0.65 11.96 -12.28
CA PHE A 226 0.22 11.96 -10.89
C PHE A 226 1.33 12.43 -9.94
N TYR A 227 2.54 11.90 -10.08
CA TYR A 227 3.71 12.31 -9.32
C TYR A 227 3.97 13.82 -9.45
N GLN A 228 4.00 14.35 -10.68
CA GLN A 228 4.21 15.78 -10.93
C GLN A 228 3.13 16.63 -10.25
N ARG A 229 1.87 16.18 -10.31
CA ARG A 229 0.75 16.87 -9.68
C ARG A 229 0.91 16.91 -8.16
N VAL A 230 1.13 15.77 -7.49
CA VAL A 230 1.26 15.74 -6.02
C VAL A 230 2.52 16.43 -5.53
N ASN A 231 3.63 16.31 -6.26
CA ASN A 231 4.90 16.97 -5.93
C ASN A 231 4.82 18.51 -6.03
N SER A 232 3.81 19.06 -6.70
CA SER A 232 3.61 20.51 -6.77
C SER A 232 3.06 21.14 -5.48
N PHE A 233 2.47 20.34 -4.57
CA PHE A 233 1.85 20.85 -3.34
C PHE A 233 2.16 20.05 -2.07
N CYS A 234 2.66 18.82 -2.18
CA CYS A 234 3.12 18.03 -1.02
C CYS A 234 4.57 18.41 -0.65
N SER A 235 4.89 18.39 0.64
CA SER A 235 6.20 18.82 1.14
C SER A 235 7.34 17.84 0.80
N HIS A 236 7.07 16.53 0.78
CA HIS A 236 8.07 15.51 0.51
C HIS A 236 7.49 14.32 -0.28
N VAL A 237 7.72 14.34 -1.60
CA VAL A 237 7.37 13.24 -2.50
C VAL A 237 8.63 12.70 -3.16
N GLN A 238 8.95 11.43 -2.92
CA GLN A 238 10.02 10.73 -3.61
C GLN A 238 9.44 9.87 -4.74
N LEU A 239 10.17 9.81 -5.86
CA LEU A 239 9.87 8.95 -6.99
C LEU A 239 11.05 7.99 -7.21
N PHE A 240 10.75 6.70 -7.28
CA PHE A 240 11.72 5.68 -7.67
C PHE A 240 11.27 4.98 -8.96
N VAL A 241 12.07 5.11 -10.02
CA VAL A 241 11.79 4.46 -11.30
C VAL A 241 12.65 3.20 -11.46
N THR A 242 12.02 2.05 -11.61
CA THR A 242 12.73 0.80 -11.89
C THR A 242 12.93 0.65 -13.40
N ALA A 243 14.18 0.56 -13.82
CA ALA A 243 14.53 0.40 -15.23
C ALA A 243 14.31 -1.05 -15.72
N ASP A 244 13.93 -1.18 -16.99
CA ASP A 244 13.78 -2.44 -17.72
C ASP A 244 12.77 -3.43 -17.10
N LYS A 245 11.71 -2.92 -16.45
CA LYS A 245 10.71 -3.76 -15.78
C LYS A 245 9.28 -3.32 -16.12
N GLY A 246 8.38 -4.30 -16.17
CA GLY A 246 6.95 -4.08 -16.37
C GLY A 246 6.18 -3.93 -15.06
N HIS A 247 4.87 -3.79 -15.17
CA HIS A 247 3.96 -3.61 -14.03
C HIS A 247 4.11 -4.70 -12.96
N VAL A 248 4.32 -4.31 -11.70
CA VAL A 248 4.47 -5.18 -10.51
C VAL A 248 5.43 -6.36 -10.71
N PHE A 249 6.52 -6.14 -11.45
CA PHE A 249 7.48 -7.19 -11.79
C PHE A 249 7.99 -7.98 -10.56
N HIS A 250 8.08 -7.34 -9.39
CA HIS A 250 8.57 -7.91 -8.15
C HIS A 250 7.68 -9.03 -7.59
N LEU A 251 6.41 -9.13 -8.02
CA LEU A 251 5.53 -10.25 -7.68
C LEU A 251 5.80 -11.50 -8.54
N PHE A 252 6.33 -11.31 -9.75
CA PHE A 252 6.58 -12.39 -10.71
C PHE A 252 8.05 -12.83 -10.72
N ASP A 253 8.96 -11.93 -10.37
CA ASP A 253 10.40 -12.13 -10.34
C ASP A 253 11.00 -11.55 -9.03
N PRO A 254 10.58 -12.09 -7.86
CA PRO A 254 10.91 -11.53 -6.54
C PRO A 254 12.39 -11.65 -6.18
N LEU A 255 13.14 -12.54 -6.84
CA LEU A 255 14.57 -12.77 -6.60
C LEU A 255 15.46 -11.97 -7.54
N SER A 256 14.89 -11.11 -8.39
CA SER A 256 15.69 -10.27 -9.28
C SER A 256 16.45 -9.16 -8.53
N PRO A 257 17.61 -8.72 -9.05
CA PRO A 257 18.33 -7.58 -8.48
C PRO A 257 17.48 -6.31 -8.39
N GLN A 258 16.57 -6.10 -9.34
CA GLN A 258 15.64 -4.97 -9.33
C GLN A 258 14.59 -5.10 -8.22
N ALA A 259 14.11 -6.31 -7.92
CA ALA A 259 13.15 -6.55 -6.85
C ALA A 259 13.82 -6.33 -5.49
N GLU A 260 15.04 -6.85 -5.32
CA GLU A 260 15.86 -6.56 -4.13
C GLU A 260 16.10 -5.06 -3.96
N THR A 261 16.47 -4.36 -5.04
CA THR A 261 16.67 -2.91 -5.01
C THR A 261 15.39 -2.18 -4.61
N LEU A 262 14.23 -2.53 -5.17
CA LEU A 262 12.94 -1.95 -4.80
C LEU A 262 12.64 -2.13 -3.31
N MET A 263 12.82 -3.34 -2.78
CA MET A 263 12.61 -3.63 -1.35
C MET A 263 13.56 -2.82 -0.46
N LEU A 264 14.83 -2.69 -0.85
CA LEU A 264 15.81 -1.86 -0.14
C LEU A 264 15.43 -0.38 -0.17
N GLN A 265 14.88 0.13 -1.27
CA GLN A 265 14.41 1.52 -1.36
C GLN A 265 13.20 1.75 -0.44
N LEU A 266 12.22 0.84 -0.44
CA LEU A 266 11.06 0.90 0.45
C LEU A 266 11.49 0.91 1.93
N ALA A 267 12.37 -0.02 2.31
CA ALA A 267 12.88 -0.11 3.68
C ALA A 267 13.69 1.13 4.07
N SER A 268 14.58 1.62 3.19
CA SER A 268 15.40 2.81 3.43
C SER A 268 14.53 4.06 3.58
N PHE A 269 13.48 4.20 2.77
CA PHE A 269 12.53 5.30 2.87
C PHE A 269 11.79 5.30 4.20
N ILE A 270 11.24 4.14 4.61
CA ILE A 270 10.58 3.99 5.92
C ILE A 270 11.57 4.40 7.02
N GLN A 271 12.78 3.83 7.04
CA GLN A 271 13.78 4.10 8.06
C GLN A 271 14.19 5.59 8.14
N ALA A 272 14.29 6.27 7.00
CA ALA A 272 14.64 7.68 6.93
C ALA A 272 13.52 8.61 7.43
N CYS A 273 12.26 8.18 7.32
CA CYS A 273 11.08 8.96 7.68
C CYS A 273 10.65 8.75 9.14
N THR A 274 10.96 7.59 9.73
CA THR A 274 10.62 7.31 11.13
C THR A 274 11.51 8.08 12.10
N THR A 275 10.91 8.75 13.09
CA THR A 275 11.66 9.36 14.20
C THR A 275 12.03 8.29 15.22
N ARG A 276 13.29 8.27 15.67
CA ARG A 276 13.74 7.48 16.83
C ARG A 276 13.34 8.15 18.15
#